data_AF-A0A956S7I7-F1
#
_entry.id   AF-A0A956S7I7-F1
#
_cell.length_a   1.000
_cell.length_b   1.000
_cell.length_c   1.000
_cell.angle_alpha   90.00
_cell.angle_beta   90.00
_cell.angle_gamma   90.00
#
_symmetry.space_group_name_H-M   'P 1'
#
loop_
_entity.id
_entity.type
_entity.pdbx_description
1 polymer ?
#
loop_
_entity_poly.entity_id
_entity_poly.type
_entity_poly.pdbx_seq_one_letter_code
_entity_poly.pdbx_strand_id
1 'polypeptide(L)'
;MTSSLLIIISIIAIIFALQNSEVVNISFLLINADLSLALVIILSFALGFTVSMLTLLPFISKTYFARKQSKKSMDDKDNQIMILKQKIDGYESALKPQNDIENSDINDEKSDL
;
A
#
# COMPACT_ATOMS: atom_id res chain seq x y z
N MET A 1 15.79 4.88 -15.80
CA MET A 1 16.82 4.42 -14.84
C MET A 1 16.77 2.91 -14.56
N THR A 2 15.60 2.25 -14.67
CA THR A 2 15.47 0.80 -14.42
C THR A 2 15.98 -0.08 -15.56
N SER A 3 15.79 0.31 -16.82
CA SER A 3 16.14 -0.52 -17.99
C SER A 3 17.65 -0.79 -18.13
N SER A 4 18.51 0.16 -17.76
CA SER A 4 19.97 0.01 -17.83
C SER A 4 20.51 -1.03 -16.84
N LEU A 5 19.83 -1.22 -15.69
CA LEU A 5 20.23 -2.21 -14.69
C LEU A 5 20.01 -3.64 -15.20
N LEU A 6 18.94 -3.89 -15.96
CA LEU A 6 18.64 -5.20 -16.54
C LEU A 6 19.70 -5.65 -17.53
N ILE A 7 20.26 -4.69 -18.30
CA ILE A 7 21.34 -4.97 -19.26
C ILE A 7 22.59 -5.40 -18.50
N ILE A 8 22.98 -4.67 -17.46
CA ILE A 8 24.15 -5.00 -16.64
C ILE A 8 23.97 -6.38 -15.99
N ILE A 9 22.79 -6.65 -15.40
CA ILE A 9 22.47 -7.95 -14.81
C ILE A 9 22.54 -9.08 -15.84
N SER A 10 22.03 -8.86 -17.07
CA SER A 10 22.07 -9.88 -18.13
C SER A 10 23.48 -10.22 -18.56
N ILE A 11 24.35 -9.21 -18.69
CA ILE A 11 25.76 -9.43 -19.06
C ILE A 11 26.45 -10.27 -17.98
N ILE A 12 26.24 -9.95 -16.70
CA ILE A 12 26.80 -10.72 -15.57
C ILE A 12 26.28 -12.16 -15.59
N ALA A 13 24.98 -12.38 -15.84
CA ALA A 13 24.39 -13.72 -15.90
C ALA A 13 24.97 -14.56 -17.06
N ILE A 14 25.19 -13.95 -18.23
CA ILE A 14 25.81 -14.63 -19.37
C ILE A 14 27.25 -15.02 -19.03
N ILE A 15 28.03 -14.09 -18.47
CA ILE A 15 29.42 -14.35 -18.05
C ILE A 15 29.46 -15.48 -17.01
N PHE A 16 28.56 -15.45 -16.03
CA PHE A 16 28.41 -16.50 -15.02
C PHE A 16 28.14 -17.87 -15.66
N ALA A 17 27.24 -17.94 -16.64
CA ALA A 17 26.92 -19.18 -17.34
C ALA A 17 28.10 -19.71 -18.17
N LEU A 18 28.83 -18.82 -18.85
CA LEU A 18 30.01 -19.20 -19.64
C LEU A 18 31.15 -19.72 -18.76
N GLN A 19 31.40 -19.05 -17.62
CA GLN A 19 32.46 -19.46 -16.68
C GLN A 19 32.12 -20.75 -15.92
N ASN A 20 30.83 -20.99 -15.63
CA ASN A 20 30.37 -22.17 -14.87
C ASN A 20 29.70 -23.20 -15.80
N SER A 21 30.30 -23.43 -16.98
CA SER A 21 29.85 -24.43 -17.96
C SER A 21 30.30 -25.86 -17.62
N GLU A 22 31.04 -26.03 -16.52
CA GLU A 22 31.46 -27.34 -16.01
C GLU A 22 30.24 -28.22 -15.74
N VAL A 23 30.30 -29.46 -16.24
CA VAL A 23 29.25 -30.45 -16.09
C VAL A 23 29.44 -31.14 -14.73
N VAL A 24 28.39 -31.07 -13.91
CA VAL A 24 28.34 -31.69 -12.60
C VAL A 24 27.39 -32.87 -12.66
N ASN A 25 27.83 -34.01 -12.11
CA ASN A 25 26.96 -35.15 -11.93
C ASN A 25 26.09 -34.92 -10.70
N ILE A 26 24.77 -34.98 -10.90
CA ILE A 26 23.81 -34.86 -9.81
C ILE A 26 23.15 -36.21 -9.64
N SER A 27 23.38 -36.83 -8.49
CA SER A 27 22.72 -38.06 -8.07
C SER A 27 21.73 -37.73 -6.95
N PHE A 28 20.47 -37.47 -7.34
CA PHE A 28 19.34 -37.40 -6.39
C PHE A 28 18.69 -38.78 -6.29
N LEU A 29 18.03 -39.08 -5.16
CA LEU A 29 17.36 -40.35 -4.78
C LEU A 29 17.06 -41.38 -5.90
N LEU A 30 16.43 -40.97 -7.01
CA LEU A 30 16.11 -41.81 -8.17
C LEU A 30 16.55 -41.21 -9.53
N ILE A 31 17.21 -40.05 -9.54
CA ILE A 31 17.53 -39.27 -10.75
C ILE A 31 19.04 -39.03 -10.78
N ASN A 32 19.67 -39.52 -11.83
CA ASN A 32 21.05 -39.21 -12.16
C ASN A 32 21.04 -38.35 -13.43
N ALA A 33 21.62 -37.17 -13.36
CA ALA A 33 21.68 -36.24 -14.48
C ALA A 33 23.03 -35.52 -14.52
N ASP A 34 23.56 -35.38 -15.73
CA ASP A 34 24.75 -34.59 -16.01
C ASP A 34 24.31 -33.21 -16.52
N LEU A 35 24.45 -32.19 -15.68
CA LEU A 35 23.99 -30.84 -15.98
C LEU A 35 25.12 -29.84 -15.70
N SER A 36 25.17 -28.76 -16.47
CA SER A 36 26.09 -27.66 -16.19
C SER A 36 25.76 -27.02 -14.83
N LEU A 37 26.80 -26.71 -14.04
CA LEU A 37 26.66 -26.08 -12.73
C LEU A 37 25.80 -24.80 -12.78
N ALA A 38 26.03 -23.95 -13.77
CA ALA A 38 25.26 -22.73 -13.96
C ALA A 38 23.76 -23.00 -14.09
N LEU A 39 23.39 -24.03 -14.85
CA LEU A 39 21.99 -24.40 -15.08
C LEU A 39 21.34 -24.90 -13.79
N VAL A 40 22.06 -25.70 -13.00
CA VAL A 40 21.59 -26.17 -11.68
C VAL A 40 21.30 -25.01 -10.75
N ILE A 41 22.21 -24.03 -10.71
CA ILE A 41 22.06 -22.84 -9.85
C ILE A 41 20.87 -21.99 -10.30
N ILE A 42 20.75 -21.71 -11.59
CA ILE A 42 19.63 -20.94 -12.15
C ILE A 42 18.30 -21.64 -11.87
N LEU A 43 18.24 -22.96 -12.08
CA LEU A 43 17.02 -23.73 -11.86
C LEU A 43 16.64 -23.77 -10.38
N SER A 44 17.61 -24.01 -9.50
CA SER A 44 17.40 -23.98 -8.05
C SER A 44 16.91 -22.61 -7.57
N PHE A 45 17.53 -21.53 -8.07
CA PHE A 45 17.09 -20.17 -7.77
C PHE A 45 15.67 -19.91 -8.27
N ALA A 46 15.34 -20.31 -9.50
CA ALA A 46 14.01 -20.14 -10.07
C ALA A 46 12.93 -20.90 -9.27
N LEU A 47 13.22 -22.14 -8.87
CA LEU A 47 12.34 -22.93 -8.01
C LEU A 47 12.18 -22.29 -6.62
N GLY A 48 13.27 -21.89 -5.98
CA GLY A 48 13.24 -21.20 -4.70
C GLY A 48 12.47 -19.88 -4.75
N PHE A 49 12.65 -19.10 -5.81
CA PHE A 49 11.91 -17.86 -6.05
C PHE A 49 10.41 -18.13 -6.26
N THR A 50 10.06 -19.18 -7.01
CA THR A 50 8.66 -19.57 -7.25
C THR A 50 7.98 -19.98 -5.95
N VAL A 51 8.65 -20.81 -5.13
CA VAL A 51 8.14 -21.22 -3.82
C VAL A 51 8.02 -20.01 -2.89
N SER A 52 9.03 -19.14 -2.85
CA SER A 52 8.98 -17.90 -2.05
C SER A 52 7.83 -17.01 -2.50
N MET A 53 7.62 -16.86 -3.80
CA MET A 53 6.51 -16.07 -4.29
C MET A 53 5.16 -16.68 -3.88
N LEU A 54 5.05 -18.01 -3.93
CA LEU A 54 3.87 -18.73 -3.49
C LEU A 54 3.60 -18.59 -1.98
N THR A 55 4.63 -18.57 -1.14
CA THR A 55 4.48 -18.36 0.30
C THR A 55 4.11 -16.92 0.67
N LEU A 56 4.37 -15.94 -0.20
CA LEU A 56 3.93 -14.55 -0.01
C LEU A 56 2.44 -14.31 -0.36
N LEU A 57 1.80 -15.18 -1.15
CA LEU A 57 0.37 -15.06 -1.48
C LEU A 57 -0.57 -14.93 -0.24
N PRO A 58 -0.47 -15.79 0.79
CA PRO A 58 -1.32 -15.66 1.98
C PRO A 58 -1.08 -14.34 2.75
N PHE A 59 0.14 -13.80 2.69
CA PHE A 59 0.49 -12.53 3.33
C PHE A 59 -0.15 -11.32 2.61
N ILE A 60 -0.17 -11.36 1.27
CA ILE A 60 -0.77 -10.32 0.44
C ILE A 60 -2.31 -10.34 0.54
N SER A 61 -2.92 -11.52 0.63
CA SER A 61 -4.38 -11.64 0.80
C SER A 61 -4.87 -10.97 2.08
N LYS A 62 -4.22 -11.25 3.22
CA LYS A 62 -4.60 -10.67 4.52
C LYS A 62 -4.47 -9.14 4.53
N THR A 63 -3.44 -8.61 3.89
CA THR A 63 -3.22 -7.16 3.77
C THR A 63 -4.22 -6.49 2.82
N TYR A 64 -4.67 -7.16 1.75
CA TYR A 64 -5.70 -6.64 0.85
C TYR A 64 -7.07 -6.51 1.55
N PHE A 65 -7.48 -7.53 2.33
CA PHE A 65 -8.72 -7.47 3.11
C PHE A 65 -8.66 -6.43 4.23
N ALA A 66 -7.54 -6.32 4.94
CA ALA A 66 -7.34 -5.28 5.97
C ALA A 66 -7.44 -3.86 5.39
N ARG A 67 -6.86 -3.62 4.20
CA ARG A 67 -6.97 -2.32 3.50
C ARG A 67 -8.41 -1.98 3.12
N LYS A 68 -9.21 -2.97 2.69
CA LYS A 68 -10.62 -2.76 2.35
C LYS A 68 -11.46 -2.41 3.59
N GLN A 69 -11.15 -3.00 4.75
CA GLN A 69 -11.81 -2.67 6.01
C GLN A 69 -11.44 -1.27 6.50
N SER A 70 -10.17 -0.88 6.43
CA SER A 70 -9.75 0.49 6.80
C SER A 70 -10.38 1.58 5.93
N LYS A 71 -10.58 1.34 4.62
CA LYS A 71 -11.26 2.31 3.75
C LYS A 71 -12.72 2.53 4.17
N LYS A 72 -13.43 1.46 4.53
CA LYS A 72 -14.82 1.55 5.00
C LYS A 72 -14.94 2.37 6.29
N SER A 73 -14.00 2.20 7.22
CA SER A 73 -13.98 2.99 8.46
C SER A 73 -13.61 4.47 8.26
N MET A 74 -12.93 4.82 7.17
CA MET A 74 -12.67 6.21 6.80
C MET A 74 -13.94 6.86 6.21
N ASP A 75 -14.60 6.18 5.28
CA ASP A 75 -15.87 6.66 4.70
C ASP A 75 -16.97 6.84 5.79
N ASP A 76 -17.04 5.92 6.76
CA ASP A 76 -17.97 6.03 7.90
C ASP A 76 -17.65 7.20 8.85
N LYS A 77 -16.36 7.57 8.99
CA LYS A 77 -15.93 8.72 9.80
C LYS A 77 -16.23 10.04 9.07
N ASP A 78 -16.00 10.10 7.77
CA ASP A 78 -16.27 11.30 6.96
C ASP A 78 -17.79 11.61 6.91
N ASN A 79 -18.63 10.57 6.81
CA ASN A 79 -20.09 10.73 6.88
C ASN A 79 -20.56 11.26 8.24
N GLN A 80 -19.96 10.81 9.35
CA GLN A 80 -20.29 11.32 10.69
C GLN A 80 -19.89 12.78 10.85
N ILE A 81 -18.72 13.18 10.31
CA ILE A 81 -18.28 14.58 10.30
C ILE A 81 -19.27 15.45 9.51
N MET A 82 -19.74 14.98 8.35
CA MET A 82 -20.73 15.69 7.53
C MET A 82 -22.07 15.87 8.27
N ILE A 83 -22.58 14.81 8.91
CA ILE A 83 -23.84 14.88 9.69
C ILE A 83 -23.69 15.82 10.89
N LEU A 84 -22.56 15.77 11.60
CA LEU A 84 -22.32 16.65 12.74
C LEU A 84 -22.20 18.12 12.32
N LYS A 85 -21.53 18.41 11.20
CA LYS A 85 -21.48 19.76 10.62
C LYS A 85 -22.87 20.27 10.26
N GLN A 86 -23.68 19.47 9.57
CA GLN A 86 -25.07 19.84 9.24
C GLN A 86 -25.93 20.09 10.49
N LYS A 87 -25.75 19.30 11.55
CA LYS A 87 -26.44 19.52 12.82
C LYS A 87 -26.01 20.83 13.47
N ILE A 88 -24.71 21.14 13.49
CA ILE A 88 -24.18 22.40 14.02
C ILE A 88 -24.75 23.58 13.23
N ASP A 89 -24.72 23.52 11.89
CA ASP A 89 -25.24 24.58 11.03
C ASP A 89 -26.76 24.77 11.22
N GLY A 90 -27.50 23.67 11.46
CA GLY A 90 -28.93 23.70 11.77
C GLY A 90 -29.23 24.31 13.14
N TYR A 91 -28.42 24.00 14.16
CA TYR A 91 -28.53 24.63 15.48
C TYR A 91 -28.12 26.11 15.43
N GLU A 92 -27.06 26.47 14.70
CA GLU A 92 -26.63 27.87 14.52
C GLU A 92 -27.68 28.69 13.74
N SER A 93 -28.34 28.10 12.74
CA SER A 93 -29.43 28.73 12.00
C SER A 93 -30.68 28.92 12.87
N ALA A 94 -30.91 28.02 13.84
CA ALA A 94 -31.99 28.13 14.82
C ALA A 94 -31.66 29.07 16.00
N LEU A 95 -30.37 29.37 16.23
CA LEU A 95 -29.87 30.30 17.26
C LEU A 95 -29.65 31.73 16.75
N LYS A 96 -29.65 31.97 15.43
CA LYS A 96 -29.56 33.32 14.84
C LYS A 96 -30.77 34.27 15.02
N PRO A 97 -32.00 33.86 15.41
CA PRO A 97 -33.06 34.85 15.63
C PRO A 97 -33.06 35.45 17.06
N GLN A 98 -31.95 35.39 17.82
CA GLN A 98 -31.90 35.98 19.17
C GLN A 98 -30.59 36.69 19.57
N ASN A 99 -29.71 37.05 18.63
CA ASN A 99 -28.56 37.94 18.93
C ASN A 99 -28.62 39.30 18.21
N ASP A 100 -29.62 39.53 17.36
CA ASP A 100 -29.76 40.78 16.60
C ASP A 100 -30.76 41.78 17.24
N ILE A 101 -31.41 41.43 18.36
CA ILE A 101 -32.39 42.30 19.05
C ILE A 101 -31.84 42.86 20.38
N GLU A 102 -30.82 42.28 21.01
CA GLU A 102 -30.30 42.77 22.31
C GLU A 102 -29.16 43.81 22.18
N ASN A 103 -28.86 44.32 20.98
CA ASN A 103 -27.86 45.38 20.78
C ASN A 103 -28.39 46.65 20.08
N SER A 104 -29.69 46.75 19.76
CA SER A 104 -30.28 48.01 19.31
C SER A 104 -30.66 48.95 20.46
N ASP A 105 -30.92 48.42 21.66
CA ASP A 105 -31.55 49.21 22.73
C ASP A 105 -30.55 49.84 23.72
N ILE A 106 -29.23 49.64 23.55
CA ILE A 106 -28.21 50.21 24.46
C ILE A 106 -27.58 51.51 23.90
N ASN A 107 -27.73 51.81 22.60
CA ASN A 107 -27.08 52.98 22.02
C ASN A 107 -27.93 54.28 22.05
N ASP A 108 -29.20 54.22 22.42
CA ASP A 108 -30.06 55.41 22.53
C ASP A 108 -30.03 56.05 23.93
N GLU A 109 -29.46 55.41 24.96
CA GLU A 109 -29.37 55.99 26.32
C GLU A 109 -28.06 56.77 26.57
N LYS A 110 -27.16 56.86 25.57
CA LYS A 110 -25.88 57.59 25.71
C LYS A 110 -25.74 58.86 24.86
N SER A 111 -26.87 59.42 24.39
CA SER A 111 -26.90 60.71 23.69
C SER A 111 -27.09 61.92 24.63
N ASP A 112 -27.69 61.72 25.81
CA ASP A 112 -28.21 62.85 26.61
C ASP A 112 -27.49 63.08 27.95
N LEU A 113 -26.20 62.71 28.06
CA LEU A 113 -25.33 63.12 29.17
C LEU A 113 -24.03 63.77 28.68
#